data_AF-A0A562BRK3-F1
#
_entry.id   AF-A0A562BRK3-F1
#
_cell.length_a   1.000
_cell.length_b   1.000
_cell.length_c   1.000
_cell.angle_alpha   90.00
_cell.angle_beta   90.00
_cell.angle_gamma   90.00
#
_symmetry.space_group_name_H-M   'P 1'
#
loop_
_entity.id
_entity.type
_entity.pdbx_description
1 polymer ?
#
loop_
_entity_poly.entity_id
_entity_poly.type
_entity_poly.pdbx_seq_one_letter_code
_entity_poly.pdbx_strand_id
1 'polypeptide(L)'
;MILYHAGPQWVHVVETLVTRTELAKVLCDHHGFTQCMLYEPFGSGRGSVIAKHDHMVVMDIGADGDTHWYAVAPTKELQDLIWSFSNGFAGQWSTLELKIITGHGDWPALLEMAGRQFSDAVCVVERAIAGPANDASSVQELPDFDGNAMEVPPDYLHSLSGTEVIECVH
;
A
#
# COMPACT_ATOMS: atom_id res chain seq x y z
N MET A 1 -10.88 -21.09 -7.63
CA MET A 1 -11.25 -20.03 -8.59
C MET A 1 -11.66 -18.80 -7.80
N ILE A 2 -10.85 -17.74 -7.82
CA ILE A 2 -11.13 -16.51 -7.09
C ILE A 2 -12.23 -15.76 -7.84
N LEU A 3 -13.43 -15.66 -7.26
CA LEU A 3 -14.52 -14.87 -7.83
C LEU A 3 -14.32 -13.42 -7.38
N TYR A 4 -13.63 -12.65 -8.21
CA TYR A 4 -13.62 -11.19 -8.13
C TYR A 4 -14.86 -10.67 -8.84
N HIS A 5 -15.73 -9.98 -8.11
CA HIS A 5 -17.04 -9.60 -8.61
C HIS A 5 -16.96 -8.54 -9.70
N ALA A 6 -15.99 -7.63 -9.67
CA ALA A 6 -15.75 -6.67 -10.76
C ALA A 6 -15.44 -7.33 -12.12
N GLY A 7 -15.10 -8.62 -12.13
CA GLY A 7 -14.78 -9.41 -13.32
C GLY A 7 -13.28 -9.67 -13.47
N PRO A 8 -12.89 -10.61 -14.33
CA PRO A 8 -11.50 -11.07 -14.48
C PRO A 8 -10.55 -9.98 -15.01
N GLN A 9 -11.06 -8.94 -15.67
CA GLN A 9 -10.26 -7.85 -16.22
C GLN A 9 -9.66 -6.92 -15.14
N TRP A 10 -10.15 -6.99 -13.90
CA TRP A 10 -9.68 -6.21 -12.76
C TRP A 10 -8.73 -6.98 -11.85
N VAL A 11 -8.13 -8.04 -12.39
CA VAL A 11 -7.28 -8.94 -11.64
C VAL A 11 -6.06 -9.23 -12.49
N HIS A 12 -4.90 -8.99 -11.91
CA HIS A 12 -3.64 -9.37 -12.51
C HIS A 12 -2.94 -10.35 -11.58
N VAL A 13 -2.56 -11.51 -12.10
CA VAL A 13 -1.85 -12.54 -11.34
C VAL A 13 -0.44 -12.66 -11.88
N VAL A 14 0.52 -12.66 -10.97
CA VAL A 14 1.94 -12.78 -11.28
C VAL A 14 2.55 -13.92 -10.48
N GLU A 15 3.46 -14.64 -11.12
CA GLU A 15 4.25 -15.72 -10.55
C GLU A 15 5.70 -15.24 -10.33
N THR A 16 6.29 -15.57 -9.18
CA THR A 16 7.65 -15.14 -8.84
C THR A 16 8.29 -16.04 -7.79
N LEU A 17 9.62 -15.96 -7.68
CA LEU A 17 10.40 -16.57 -6.60
C LEU A 17 10.54 -15.64 -5.38
N VAL A 18 10.08 -14.39 -5.49
CA VAL A 18 10.15 -13.40 -4.40
C VAL A 18 9.17 -13.81 -3.30
N THR A 19 9.69 -13.96 -2.08
CA THR A 19 8.86 -14.36 -0.93
C THR A 19 7.90 -13.23 -0.54
N ARG A 20 6.84 -13.60 0.17
CA ARG A 20 5.79 -12.65 0.60
C ARG A 20 6.37 -11.48 1.38
N THR A 21 7.29 -11.77 2.29
CA THR A 21 7.90 -10.78 3.17
C THR A 21 8.80 -9.82 2.38
N GLU A 22 9.54 -10.33 1.40
CA GLU A 22 10.40 -9.52 0.53
C GLU A 22 9.56 -8.61 -0.36
N LEU A 23 8.53 -9.15 -1.02
CA LEU A 23 7.67 -8.36 -1.89
C LEU A 23 6.94 -7.26 -1.11
N ALA A 24 6.35 -7.60 0.04
CA ALA A 24 5.69 -6.61 0.89
C ALA A 24 6.65 -5.50 1.32
N LYS A 25 7.89 -5.86 1.68
CA LYS A 25 8.93 -4.90 2.04
C LYS A 25 9.29 -3.96 0.88
N VAL A 26 9.60 -4.51 -0.29
CA VAL A 26 9.96 -3.69 -1.47
C VAL A 26 8.84 -2.73 -1.86
N LEU A 27 7.59 -3.20 -1.85
CA LEU A 27 6.42 -2.37 -2.15
C LEU A 27 6.26 -1.21 -1.16
N CYS A 28 6.49 -1.47 0.13
CA CYS A 28 6.34 -0.44 1.16
C CYS A 28 7.51 0.54 1.16
N ASP A 29 8.74 0.04 1.05
CA ASP A 29 9.95 0.86 1.17
C ASP A 29 10.19 1.74 -0.07
N HIS A 30 9.85 1.25 -1.27
CA HIS A 30 10.21 1.92 -2.54
C HIS A 30 9.03 2.41 -3.38
N HIS A 31 7.82 1.91 -3.12
CA HIS A 31 6.69 2.16 -4.02
C HIS A 31 5.47 2.79 -3.33
N GLY A 32 5.62 3.23 -2.08
CA GLY A 32 4.56 3.95 -1.36
C GLY A 32 3.35 3.09 -0.99
N PHE A 33 3.47 1.76 -1.03
CA PHE A 33 2.44 0.89 -0.50
C PHE A 33 2.45 0.93 1.03
N THR A 34 1.30 0.68 1.63
CA THR A 34 1.16 0.49 3.07
C THR A 34 1.07 -1.00 3.36
N GLN A 35 1.90 -1.48 4.28
CA GLN A 35 1.85 -2.85 4.75
C GLN A 35 0.52 -3.12 5.46
N CYS A 36 -0.10 -4.24 5.13
CA CYS A 36 -1.38 -4.64 5.72
C CYS A 36 -1.21 -5.82 6.68
N MET A 37 -2.10 -5.91 7.68
CA MET A 37 -2.26 -7.14 8.44
C MET A 37 -2.86 -8.19 7.50
N LEU A 38 -2.35 -9.42 7.49
CA LEU A 38 -2.80 -10.46 6.57
C LEU A 38 -4.29 -10.77 6.79
N TYR A 39 -5.17 -10.21 5.96
CA TYR A 39 -6.62 -10.45 5.98
C TYR A 39 -7.12 -10.85 4.60
N GLU A 40 -8.25 -11.58 4.55
CA GLU A 40 -8.81 -12.15 3.32
C GLU A 40 -10.12 -11.43 2.91
N PRO A 41 -10.05 -10.31 2.14
CA PRO A 41 -11.23 -9.49 1.82
C PRO A 41 -12.30 -10.21 0.99
N PHE A 42 -11.89 -11.22 0.23
CA PHE A 42 -12.74 -11.99 -0.69
C PHE A 42 -13.23 -13.31 -0.08
N GLY A 43 -12.96 -13.55 1.21
CA GLY A 43 -13.29 -14.78 1.91
C GLY A 43 -12.12 -15.76 1.97
N SER A 44 -12.29 -16.82 2.76
CA SER A 44 -11.18 -17.71 3.10
C SER A 44 -10.62 -18.50 1.93
N GLY A 45 -9.29 -18.60 1.85
CA GLY A 45 -8.57 -19.29 0.78
C GLY A 45 -8.57 -18.53 -0.55
N ARG A 46 -8.85 -17.21 -0.53
CA ARG A 46 -8.90 -16.36 -1.73
C ARG A 46 -7.79 -15.33 -1.80
N GLY A 47 -6.78 -15.52 -0.97
CA GLY A 47 -5.61 -14.68 -0.87
C GLY A 47 -5.69 -13.71 0.29
N SER A 48 -4.51 -13.43 0.85
CA SER A 48 -4.33 -12.53 1.99
C SER A 48 -3.65 -11.25 1.54
N VAL A 49 -4.18 -10.09 1.95
CA VAL A 49 -3.62 -8.79 1.58
C VAL A 49 -2.29 -8.58 2.29
N ILE A 50 -1.25 -8.29 1.52
CA ILE A 50 0.11 -8.05 2.01
C ILE A 50 0.46 -6.56 2.00
N ALA A 51 -0.10 -5.84 1.03
CA ALA A 51 0.16 -4.42 0.81
C ALA A 51 -1.04 -3.76 0.12
N LYS A 52 -1.22 -2.46 0.37
CA LYS A 52 -2.27 -1.63 -0.24
C LYS A 52 -1.70 -0.30 -0.71
N HIS A 53 -2.15 0.18 -1.86
CA HIS A 53 -1.89 1.54 -2.32
C HIS A 53 -3.17 2.08 -2.96
N ASP A 54 -3.60 3.28 -2.56
CA ASP A 54 -4.89 3.86 -2.95
C ASP A 54 -6.07 2.86 -2.82
N HIS A 55 -6.77 2.60 -3.93
CA HIS A 55 -7.86 1.62 -4.01
C HIS A 55 -7.42 0.25 -4.52
N MET A 56 -6.12 -0.04 -4.54
CA MET A 56 -5.56 -1.30 -5.01
C MET A 56 -4.94 -2.10 -3.86
N VAL A 57 -5.09 -3.41 -3.92
CA VAL A 57 -4.50 -4.36 -2.97
C VAL A 57 -3.63 -5.36 -3.71
N VAL A 58 -2.52 -5.72 -3.08
CA VAL A 58 -1.66 -6.84 -3.46
C VAL A 58 -1.91 -7.96 -2.47
N MET A 59 -2.18 -9.15 -2.98
CA MET A 59 -2.52 -10.33 -2.20
C MET A 59 -1.58 -11.48 -2.52
N ASP A 60 -1.17 -12.21 -1.48
CA ASP A 60 -0.59 -13.54 -1.62
C ASP A 60 -1.73 -14.54 -1.81
N ILE A 61 -1.79 -15.20 -2.96
CA ILE A 61 -2.85 -16.16 -3.31
C ILE A 61 -2.39 -17.62 -3.22
N GLY A 62 -1.13 -17.87 -2.90
CA GLY A 62 -0.59 -19.22 -2.73
C GLY A 62 0.90 -19.34 -3.02
N ALA A 63 1.45 -20.48 -2.61
CA ALA A 63 2.83 -20.88 -2.90
C ALA A 63 2.92 -22.39 -3.13
N ASP A 64 3.84 -22.81 -3.99
CA ASP A 64 4.20 -24.21 -4.24
C ASP A 64 5.72 -24.32 -4.38
N GLY A 65 6.35 -24.95 -3.40
CA GLY A 65 7.81 -24.93 -3.28
C GLY A 65 8.34 -23.50 -3.12
N ASP A 66 9.26 -23.10 -4.00
CA ASP A 66 9.86 -21.75 -4.04
C ASP A 66 9.07 -20.77 -4.93
N THR A 67 8.00 -21.24 -5.57
CA THR A 67 7.17 -20.41 -6.44
C THR A 67 6.01 -19.81 -5.64
N HIS A 68 5.85 -18.50 -5.74
CA HIS A 68 4.79 -17.72 -5.12
C HIS A 68 3.88 -17.09 -6.18
N TRP A 69 2.59 -17.02 -5.90
CA TRP A 69 1.63 -16.30 -6.73
C TRP A 69 1.04 -15.11 -5.98
N TYR A 70 1.05 -13.96 -6.64
CA TYR A 70 0.43 -12.74 -6.13
C TYR A 70 -0.66 -12.26 -7.08
N ALA A 71 -1.69 -11.66 -6.49
CA ALA A 71 -2.75 -10.99 -7.25
C ALA A 71 -2.80 -9.50 -6.91
N VAL A 72 -2.88 -8.68 -7.93
CA VAL A 72 -3.24 -7.27 -7.84
C VAL A 72 -4.70 -7.13 -8.23
N ALA A 73 -5.48 -6.49 -7.36
CA ALA A 73 -6.90 -6.24 -7.62
C ALA A 73 -7.36 -4.96 -6.91
N PRO A 74 -8.48 -4.36 -7.34
CA PRO A 74 -9.12 -3.31 -6.56
C PRO A 74 -9.57 -3.82 -5.19
N THR A 75 -9.64 -2.90 -4.23
CA THR A 75 -10.27 -3.12 -2.92
C THR A 75 -11.71 -3.63 -3.06
N LYS A 76 -12.22 -4.31 -2.02
CA LYS A 76 -13.56 -4.89 -2.03
C LYS A 76 -14.62 -3.83 -2.36
N GLU A 77 -14.51 -2.68 -1.74
CA GLU A 77 -15.41 -1.54 -1.90
C GLU A 77 -15.40 -1.02 -3.34
N LEU A 78 -14.21 -0.86 -3.95
CA LEU A 78 -14.11 -0.43 -5.34
C LEU A 78 -14.61 -1.50 -6.31
N GLN A 79 -14.38 -2.78 -6.03
CA GLN A 79 -14.96 -3.85 -6.84
C GLN A 79 -16.49 -3.86 -6.75
N ASP A 80 -17.08 -3.58 -5.59
CA ASP A 80 -18.54 -3.53 -5.40
C ASP A 80 -19.13 -2.43 -6.28
N LEU A 81 -18.48 -1.26 -6.30
CA LEU A 81 -18.86 -0.14 -7.16
C LEU A 81 -18.76 -0.46 -8.65
N ILE A 82 -17.62 -1.02 -9.09
CA ILE A 82 -17.41 -1.41 -10.49
C ILE A 82 -18.46 -2.45 -10.91
N TRP A 83 -18.69 -3.46 -10.08
CA TRP A 83 -19.71 -4.48 -10.36
C TRP A 83 -21.11 -3.87 -10.45
N SER A 84 -21.48 -2.98 -9.52
CA SER A 84 -22.77 -2.29 -9.56
C SER A 84 -22.93 -1.48 -10.84
N PHE A 85 -21.90 -0.77 -11.27
CA PHE A 85 -21.94 -0.03 -12.53
C PHE A 85 -22.14 -0.96 -13.73
N SER A 86 -21.32 -2.00 -13.85
CA SER A 86 -21.36 -2.95 -14.98
C SER A 86 -22.68 -3.74 -15.09
N ASN A 87 -23.41 -3.92 -13.98
CA ASN A 87 -24.66 -4.68 -13.95
C ASN A 87 -25.91 -3.78 -13.90
N GLY A 88 -25.77 -2.47 -14.09
CA GLY A 88 -26.90 -1.53 -14.12
C GLY A 88 -27.47 -1.17 -12.75
N PHE A 89 -26.75 -1.49 -11.67
CA PHE A 89 -27.11 -1.14 -10.28
C PHE A 89 -26.43 0.16 -9.80
N ALA A 90 -25.89 0.96 -10.72
CA ALA A 90 -25.28 2.26 -10.41
C ALA A 90 -26.20 3.19 -9.60
N GLY A 91 -27.52 3.12 -9.82
CA GLY A 91 -28.51 3.92 -9.09
C GLY A 91 -28.71 3.54 -7.61
N GLN A 92 -28.11 2.44 -7.13
CA GLN A 92 -28.15 2.07 -5.71
C GLN A 92 -27.19 2.92 -4.86
N TRP A 93 -26.22 3.58 -5.50
CA TRP A 93 -25.21 4.38 -4.82
C TRP A 93 -25.53 5.86 -4.97
N SER A 94 -25.55 6.56 -3.85
CA SER A 94 -25.64 8.00 -3.82
C SER A 94 -24.32 8.65 -4.22
N THR A 95 -24.38 9.86 -4.76
CA THR A 95 -23.19 10.68 -5.05
C THR A 95 -22.31 10.90 -3.83
N LEU A 96 -22.90 10.94 -2.63
CA LEU A 96 -22.16 11.08 -1.38
C LEU A 96 -21.34 9.82 -1.08
N GLU A 97 -21.92 8.64 -1.24
CA GLU A 97 -21.20 7.36 -1.07
C GLU A 97 -20.04 7.24 -2.06
N LEU A 98 -20.26 7.60 -3.33
CA LEU A 98 -19.19 7.61 -4.33
C LEU A 98 -18.02 8.50 -3.90
N LYS A 99 -18.32 9.71 -3.41
CA LYS A 99 -17.29 10.65 -2.93
C LYS A 99 -16.56 10.16 -1.69
N ILE A 100 -17.26 9.52 -0.76
CA ILE A 100 -16.64 8.97 0.45
C ILE A 100 -15.70 7.83 0.10
N ILE A 101 -16.12 6.94 -0.82
CA ILE A 101 -15.34 5.74 -1.15
C ILE A 101 -14.18 6.06 -2.09
N THR A 102 -14.38 6.93 -3.08
CA THR A 102 -13.43 7.13 -4.18
C THR A 102 -12.94 8.57 -4.35
N GLY A 103 -13.51 9.52 -3.62
CA GLY A 103 -13.27 10.95 -3.84
C GLY A 103 -14.02 11.53 -5.05
N HIS A 104 -14.64 10.70 -5.88
CA HIS A 104 -15.34 11.11 -7.11
C HIS A 104 -16.85 11.05 -6.96
N GLY A 105 -17.56 12.00 -7.58
CA GLY A 105 -19.03 12.06 -7.55
C GLY A 105 -19.70 11.48 -8.79
N ASP A 106 -18.92 11.12 -9.80
CA ASP A 106 -19.38 10.69 -11.10
C ASP A 106 -18.74 9.35 -11.49
N TRP A 107 -19.55 8.48 -12.09
CA TRP A 107 -19.12 7.14 -12.50
C TRP A 107 -18.00 7.14 -13.56
N PRO A 108 -18.00 8.02 -14.59
CA PRO A 108 -16.92 8.06 -15.56
C PRO A 108 -15.55 8.35 -14.93
N ALA A 109 -15.43 9.40 -14.09
CA ALA A 109 -14.16 9.71 -13.43
C ALA A 109 -13.73 8.61 -12.47
N LEU A 110 -14.68 7.98 -11.77
CA LEU A 110 -14.40 6.83 -10.91
C LEU A 110 -13.77 5.68 -11.69
N LEU A 111 -14.34 5.31 -12.84
CA LEU A 111 -13.85 4.20 -13.67
C LEU A 111 -12.49 4.53 -14.31
N GLU A 112 -12.30 5.78 -14.73
CA GLU A 112 -11.01 6.26 -15.24
C GLU A 112 -9.92 6.20 -14.16
N MET A 113 -10.22 6.69 -12.96
CA MET A 113 -9.33 6.60 -11.81
C MET A 113 -9.00 5.15 -11.48
N ALA A 114 -10.02 4.28 -11.41
CA ALA A 114 -9.83 2.86 -11.09
C ALA A 114 -8.92 2.18 -12.12
N GLY A 115 -9.15 2.43 -13.41
CA GLY A 115 -8.35 1.84 -14.49
C GLY A 115 -6.90 2.30 -14.42
N ARG A 116 -6.68 3.59 -14.16
CA ARG A 116 -5.33 4.17 -14.00
C ARG A 116 -4.61 3.57 -12.80
N GLN A 117 -5.23 3.60 -11.62
CA GLN A 117 -4.64 3.05 -10.40
C GLN A 117 -4.34 1.55 -10.53
N PHE A 118 -5.22 0.80 -11.21
CA PHE A 118 -5.00 -0.63 -11.46
C PHE A 118 -3.78 -0.85 -12.36
N SER A 119 -3.68 -0.14 -13.49
CA SER A 119 -2.53 -0.22 -14.39
C SER A 119 -1.22 0.19 -13.70
N ASP A 120 -1.26 1.26 -12.90
CA ASP A 120 -0.10 1.75 -12.16
C ASP A 120 0.36 0.74 -11.11
N ALA A 121 -0.57 0.17 -10.33
CA ALA A 121 -0.27 -0.86 -9.33
C ALA A 121 0.30 -2.13 -9.96
N VAL A 122 -0.25 -2.60 -11.10
CA VAL A 122 0.28 -3.75 -11.84
C VAL A 122 1.72 -3.48 -12.28
N CYS A 123 1.96 -2.34 -12.90
CA CYS A 123 3.29 -1.98 -13.39
C CYS A 123 4.31 -1.88 -12.26
N VAL A 124 3.91 -1.35 -11.09
CA VAL A 124 4.75 -1.28 -9.91
C VAL A 124 5.08 -2.67 -9.34
N VAL A 125 4.09 -3.57 -9.25
CA VAL A 125 4.32 -4.93 -8.75
C VAL A 125 5.22 -5.71 -9.70
N GLU A 126 5.01 -5.61 -11.01
CA GLU A 126 5.90 -6.22 -12.01
C GLU A 126 7.34 -5.70 -11.89
N ARG A 127 7.53 -4.40 -11.67
CA ARG A 127 8.85 -3.82 -11.41
C ARG A 127 9.47 -4.32 -10.10
N ALA A 128 8.69 -4.36 -9.02
CA ALA A 128 9.15 -4.85 -7.72
C ALA A 128 9.62 -6.32 -7.82
N ILE A 129 8.96 -7.12 -8.66
CA ILE A 129 9.30 -8.53 -8.91
C ILE A 129 10.51 -8.68 -9.84
N ALA A 130 10.61 -7.86 -10.89
CA ALA A 130 11.76 -7.85 -11.79
C ALA A 130 13.08 -7.46 -11.07
N GLY A 131 12.97 -6.91 -9.85
CA GLY A 131 14.06 -6.34 -9.10
C GLY A 131 14.38 -4.93 -9.60
N PRO A 132 15.35 -4.25 -8.98
CA PRO A 132 15.79 -2.95 -9.47
C PRO A 132 16.37 -3.13 -10.87
N ALA A 133 15.58 -2.84 -11.90
CA ALA A 133 16.14 -2.29 -13.12
C ALA A 133 17.01 -1.09 -12.67
N ASN A 134 18.14 -0.86 -13.34
CA ASN A 134 19.02 0.28 -13.11
C ASN A 134 18.34 1.62 -13.44
N ASP A 135 17.13 1.88 -12.93
CA ASP A 135 16.64 3.21 -12.70
C ASP A 135 17.53 3.74 -11.59
N ALA A 136 18.60 4.40 -12.03
CA ALA A 136 19.43 5.25 -11.21
C ALA A 136 18.49 6.07 -10.35
N SER A 137 18.31 5.63 -9.11
CA SER A 137 17.67 6.42 -8.10
C SER A 137 18.39 7.74 -8.17
N SER A 138 17.65 8.79 -8.49
CA SER A 138 18.05 10.13 -8.10
C SER A 138 18.18 10.03 -6.59
N VAL A 139 19.41 9.74 -6.16
CA VAL A 139 19.85 9.96 -4.81
C VAL A 139 19.44 11.39 -4.57
N GLN A 140 18.35 11.60 -3.83
CA GLN A 140 18.20 12.83 -3.10
C GLN A 140 19.46 12.87 -2.26
N GLU A 141 20.43 13.65 -2.75
CA GLU A 141 21.59 14.10 -2.02
C GLU A 141 21.02 14.59 -0.69
N LEU A 142 21.14 13.74 0.34
CA LEU A 142 21.06 14.20 1.71
C LEU A 142 22.04 15.36 1.75
N PRO A 143 21.59 16.59 2.06
CA PRO A 143 22.53 17.69 2.15
C PRO A 143 23.61 17.26 3.14
N ASP A 144 24.86 17.28 2.70
CA ASP A 144 26.02 17.08 3.55
C ASP A 144 25.87 18.06 4.72
N PHE A 145 25.48 17.52 5.89
CA PHE A 145 25.62 18.24 7.13
C PHE A 145 27.12 18.23 7.42
N ASP A 146 27.83 19.19 6.83
CA ASP A 146 29.16 19.58 7.27
C ASP A 146 29.10 19.74 8.80
N GLY A 147 30.06 19.11 9.48
CA GLY A 147 30.08 18.86 10.92
C GLY A 147 30.23 20.09 11.79
N ASN A 148 29.58 21.20 11.45
CA ASN A 148 29.34 22.30 12.36
C ASN A 148 28.24 21.86 13.31
N ALA A 149 28.66 21.35 14.46
CA ALA A 149 27.82 21.24 15.64
C ALA A 149 26.96 22.50 15.76
N MET A 150 25.63 22.35 15.86
CA MET A 150 24.79 23.45 16.32
C MET A 150 25.28 23.80 17.72
N GLU A 151 26.09 24.85 17.83
CA GLU A 151 26.46 25.43 19.11
C GLU A 151 25.16 25.92 19.76
N VAL A 152 24.69 25.14 20.72
CA VAL A 152 23.54 25.52 21.53
C VAL A 152 23.97 26.76 22.33
N PRO A 153 23.23 27.88 22.25
CA PRO A 153 23.56 29.07 23.02
C PRO A 153 23.72 28.72 24.51
N PRO A 154 24.73 29.29 25.21
CA PRO A 154 25.03 28.94 26.59
C PRO A 154 23.85 29.17 27.55
N ASP A 155 22.86 29.98 27.15
CA ASP A 155 21.63 30.25 27.90
C ASP A 155 20.71 29.02 28.04
N TYR A 156 20.88 27.99 27.22
CA TYR A 156 20.15 26.71 27.33
C TYR A 156 20.83 25.70 28.25
N LEU A 157 22.08 25.95 28.69
CA LEU A 157 22.78 25.11 29.64
C LEU A 157 22.40 25.53 31.07
N HIS A 158 21.18 25.20 31.48
CA HIS A 158 20.81 25.29 32.88
C HIS A 158 21.55 24.20 33.67
N SER A 159 22.54 24.61 34.46
CA SER A 159 23.12 23.75 35.49
C SER A 159 22.05 23.45 36.54
N LEU A 160 21.47 22.25 36.49
CA LEU A 160 20.63 21.73 37.56
C LEU A 160 21.51 21.49 38.79
N SER A 161 21.68 22.51 39.63
CA SER A 161 22.15 22.34 41.01
C SER A 161 20.99 21.89 41.91
N GLY A 162 20.29 20.84 41.48
CA GLY A 162 19.24 20.21 42.27
C GLY A 162 19.85 19.07 43.08
N THR A 163 19.99 19.27 44.39
CA THR A 163 20.22 18.19 45.35
C THR A 163 19.07 17.18 45.23
N GLU A 164 19.32 16.03 44.59
CA GLU A 164 18.39 14.92 44.60
C GLU A 164 18.30 14.35 46.01
N VAL A 165 17.20 14.62 46.70
CA VAL A 165 16.86 13.92 47.94
C VAL A 165 16.30 12.55 47.55
N ILE A 166 17.12 11.52 47.69
CA ILE A 166 16.70 10.13 47.56
C ILE A 166 16.04 9.71 48.88
N GLU A 167 14.73 9.78 48.98
CA GLU A 167 13.98 9.08 50.03
C GLU A 167 13.63 7.68 49.56
N CYS A 168 14.50 6.71 49.86
CA CYS A 168 14.11 5.30 49.90
C CYS A 168 13.49 5.00 51.27
N VAL A 169 12.17 4.88 51.33
CA VAL A 169 11.51 4.26 52.49
C VAL A 169 11.44 2.75 52.25
N HIS A 170 12.09 2.01 53.16
CA HIS A 170 11.94 0.55 53.35
C HIS A 170 10.64 0.24 54.09
#